data_AF-A0A9W5ZZW1-F1
#
_entry.id   AF-A0A9W5ZZW1-F1
#
_cell.length_a   1.000
_cell.length_b   1.000
_cell.length_c   1.000
_cell.angle_alpha   90.00
_cell.angle_beta   90.00
_cell.angle_gamma   90.00
#
_symmetry.space_group_name_H-M   'P 1'
#
loop_
_entity.id
_entity.type
_entity.pdbx_description
1 polymer ?
#
loop_
_entity_poly.entity_id
_entity_poly.type
_entity_poly.pdbx_seq_one_letter_code
_entity_poly.pdbx_strand_id
1 'polypeptide(L)'
;MPDRSYRVYMGLEVPPTFTRPGGEADITDPEKARDAVLQHYAEWAPHLRAFVEAAENCWRPWPLHRLDLDIIIDGHPSWTRVPEMTLLGDAAHLGATNGEGVEIAIGNHQADEDTAAVDRAIVAYEADTRAHR
;
A
#
# COMPACT_ATOMS: atom_id res chain seq x y z
N MET A 1 9.20 25.31 1.90
CA MET A 1 8.90 25.47 3.34
C MET A 1 7.86 24.41 3.70
N PRO A 2 8.04 23.62 4.76
CA PRO A 2 6.96 22.77 5.26
C PRO A 2 5.79 23.66 5.71
N ASP A 3 4.57 23.19 5.53
CA ASP A 3 3.32 23.91 5.86
C ASP A 3 3.05 24.04 7.38
N ARG A 4 4.02 23.65 8.21
CA ARG A 4 3.97 23.63 9.68
C ARG A 4 2.91 22.67 10.23
N SER A 5 2.43 21.72 9.43
CA SER A 5 1.57 20.64 9.89
C SER A 5 2.40 19.45 10.39
N TYR A 6 1.83 18.70 11.35
CA TYR A 6 2.31 17.37 11.72
C TYR A 6 1.45 16.34 11.00
N ARG A 7 2.09 15.40 10.32
CA ARG A 7 1.43 14.20 9.79
C ARG A 7 1.84 13.01 10.62
N VAL A 8 0.87 12.44 11.32
CA VAL A 8 1.06 11.28 12.19
C VAL A 8 0.40 10.07 11.54
N TYR A 9 1.09 8.93 11.58
CA TYR A 9 0.57 7.65 11.12
C TYR A 9 0.50 6.70 12.31
N MET A 10 -0.56 5.89 12.34
CA MET A 10 -0.81 4.88 13.35
C MET A 10 -1.13 3.57 12.64
N GLY A 11 -0.46 2.49 13.04
CA GLY A 11 -0.71 1.15 12.51
C GLY A 11 -1.44 0.32 13.54
N LEU A 12 -2.53 -0.35 13.13
CA LEU A 12 -3.32 -1.22 13.99
C LEU A 12 -3.61 -2.53 13.24
N GLU A 13 -3.56 -3.65 13.96
CA GLU A 13 -4.07 -4.93 13.46
C GLU A 13 -5.53 -5.07 13.90
N VAL A 14 -6.43 -4.77 12.98
CA VAL A 14 -7.87 -4.69 13.23
C VAL A 14 -8.65 -5.24 12.03
N PRO A 15 -9.92 -5.66 12.22
CA PRO A 15 -10.76 -6.08 11.10
C PRO A 15 -10.92 -5.00 10.02
N PRO A 16 -11.11 -5.35 8.74
CA PRO A 16 -11.32 -4.37 7.66
C PRO A 16 -12.56 -3.48 7.82
N THR A 17 -13.45 -3.86 8.73
CA THR A 17 -14.67 -3.12 9.09
C THR A 17 -14.44 -2.06 10.17
N PHE A 18 -13.28 -2.06 10.83
CA PHE A 18 -12.99 -1.22 11.99
C PHE A 18 -13.27 0.27 11.74
N THR A 19 -12.86 0.78 10.58
CA THR A 19 -13.02 2.20 10.21
C THR A 19 -14.21 2.49 9.29
N ARG A 20 -15.02 1.49 8.95
CA ARG A 20 -16.19 1.66 8.05
C ARG A 20 -17.38 2.24 8.83
N PRO A 21 -18.40 2.79 8.15
CA PRO A 21 -19.64 3.20 8.80
C PRO A 21 -20.23 2.09 9.67
N GLY A 22 -20.53 2.40 10.93
CA GLY A 22 -20.98 1.45 11.96
C GLY A 22 -19.88 0.66 12.66
N GLY A 23 -18.61 0.80 12.26
CA GLY A 23 -17.44 0.18 12.89
C GLY A 23 -17.08 0.78 14.26
N GLU A 24 -16.14 0.15 14.95
CA GLU A 24 -15.65 0.61 16.26
C GLU A 24 -14.97 1.99 16.17
N ALA A 25 -14.17 2.21 15.12
CA ALA A 25 -13.57 3.49 14.81
C ALA A 25 -14.15 4.12 13.52
N ASP A 26 -15.48 4.21 13.46
CA ASP A 26 -16.20 4.81 12.34
C ASP A 26 -15.72 6.24 12.06
N ILE A 27 -15.11 6.48 10.89
CA ILE A 27 -14.56 7.79 10.53
C ILE A 27 -15.62 8.87 10.28
N THR A 28 -16.90 8.48 10.16
CA THR A 28 -18.02 9.43 10.11
C THR A 28 -18.36 9.98 11.50
N ASP A 29 -17.79 9.38 12.56
CA ASP A 29 -17.84 9.81 13.94
C ASP A 29 -16.40 9.97 14.49
N PRO A 30 -15.76 11.15 14.29
CA PRO A 30 -14.36 11.35 14.66
C PRO A 30 -14.07 11.21 16.16
N GLU A 31 -15.03 11.48 17.04
CA GLU A 31 -14.86 11.35 18.49
C GLU A 31 -14.82 9.87 18.87
N LYS A 32 -15.79 9.09 18.39
CA LYS A 32 -15.81 7.63 18.57
C LYS A 32 -14.55 6.97 18.01
N ALA A 33 -14.12 7.37 16.82
CA ALA A 33 -12.90 6.85 16.19
C ALA A 33 -11.64 7.11 17.02
N ARG A 34 -11.52 8.32 17.59
CA ARG A 34 -10.42 8.70 18.46
C ARG A 34 -10.40 7.87 19.73
N ASP A 35 -11.54 7.71 20.39
CA ASP A 35 -11.66 6.94 21.63
C ASP A 35 -11.31 5.46 21.40
N ALA A 36 -11.82 4.86 20.32
CA ALA A 36 -11.50 3.48 19.95
C ALA A 36 -10.00 3.30 19.72
N VAL A 37 -9.35 4.23 19.02
CA VAL A 37 -7.91 4.14 18.77
C VAL A 37 -7.09 4.37 20.03
N LEU A 38 -7.49 5.30 20.91
CA LEU A 38 -6.82 5.53 22.18
C LEU A 38 -6.86 4.30 23.10
N GLN A 39 -7.88 3.45 23.00
CA GLN A 39 -7.93 2.18 23.72
C GLN A 39 -6.80 1.23 23.29
N HIS A 40 -6.45 1.19 21.99
CA HIS A 40 -5.32 0.39 21.51
C HIS A 40 -3.96 0.89 22.02
N TYR A 41 -3.89 2.15 22.46
CA TYR A 41 -2.68 2.79 22.97
C TYR A 41 -2.79 3.16 24.46
N ALA A 42 -3.68 2.52 25.22
CA ALA A 42 -3.97 2.91 26.60
C ALA A 42 -2.72 2.94 27.51
N GLU A 43 -1.79 2.01 27.29
CA GLU A 43 -0.54 1.86 28.04
C GLU A 43 0.61 2.75 27.55
N TRP A 44 0.42 3.49 26.46
CA TRP A 44 1.46 4.35 25.91
C TRP A 44 1.69 5.60 26.76
N ALA A 45 2.89 6.16 26.66
CA ALA A 45 3.24 7.37 27.38
C ALA A 45 2.29 8.54 27.02
N PRO A 46 1.92 9.40 27.98
CA PRO A 46 0.93 10.46 27.74
C PRO A 46 1.27 11.39 26.57
N HIS A 47 2.56 11.69 26.37
CA HIS A 47 2.99 12.58 25.28
C HIS A 47 2.81 11.96 23.89
N LEU A 48 2.82 10.63 23.75
CA LEU A 48 2.54 9.96 22.48
C LEU A 48 1.03 9.94 22.21
N ARG A 49 0.24 9.68 23.25
CA ARG A 49 -1.23 9.74 23.18
C ARG A 49 -1.74 11.14 22.85
N ALA A 50 -1.05 12.18 23.32
CA ALA A 50 -1.39 13.57 23.02
C ALA A 50 -1.42 13.88 21.51
N PHE A 51 -0.61 13.20 20.69
CA PHE A 51 -0.69 13.35 19.23
C PHE A 51 -2.02 12.83 18.65
N VAL A 52 -2.54 11.74 19.21
CA VAL A 52 -3.83 11.16 18.82
C VAL A 52 -4.97 12.01 19.34
N GLU A 53 -4.87 12.51 20.58
CA GLU A 53 -5.86 13.40 21.19
C GLU A 53 -5.97 14.74 20.45
N ALA A 54 -4.84 15.31 20.04
CA ALA A 54 -4.77 16.58 19.31
C ALA A 54 -4.94 16.46 17.79
N ALA A 55 -5.14 15.24 17.25
CA ALA A 55 -5.30 15.06 15.81
C ALA A 55 -6.58 15.75 15.30
N GLU A 56 -6.40 16.78 14.48
CA GLU A 56 -7.46 17.54 13.82
C GLU A 56 -7.83 16.91 12.46
N ASN A 57 -9.08 17.09 12.02
CA ASN A 57 -9.69 16.57 10.77
C ASN A 57 -10.08 15.09 10.75
N CYS A 58 -10.87 14.71 9.74
CA CYS A 58 -11.28 13.32 9.51
C CYS A 58 -10.05 12.44 9.29
N TRP A 59 -9.96 11.37 10.08
CA TRP A 59 -8.93 10.37 9.95
C TRP A 59 -9.03 9.71 8.57
N ARG A 60 -7.89 9.39 7.97
CA ARG A 60 -7.83 8.72 6.67
C ARG A 60 -7.38 7.28 6.86
N PRO A 61 -8.32 6.31 6.87
CA PRO A 61 -7.95 4.91 6.94
C PRO A 61 -7.10 4.54 5.74
N TRP A 62 -6.03 3.79 5.98
CA TRP A 62 -5.22 3.19 4.94
C TRP A 62 -5.11 1.69 5.22
N PRO A 63 -6.09 0.88 4.76
CA PRO A 63 -5.96 -0.56 4.82
C PRO A 63 -4.74 -1.01 4.02
N LEU A 64 -3.84 -1.77 4.66
CA LEU A 64 -2.66 -2.30 4.00
C LEU A 64 -3.03 -3.59 3.27
N HIS A 65 -2.86 -3.57 1.95
CA HIS A 65 -3.08 -4.72 1.07
C HIS A 65 -1.75 -5.18 0.49
N ARG A 66 -1.67 -6.47 0.13
CA ARG A 66 -0.55 -7.04 -0.61
C ARG A 66 -1.12 -7.80 -1.80
N LEU A 67 -0.51 -7.64 -2.96
CA LEU A 67 -0.76 -8.48 -4.12
C LEU A 67 0.06 -9.77 -3.99
N ASP A 68 -0.59 -10.89 -4.23
CA ASP A 68 0.12 -12.16 -4.39
C ASP A 68 0.71 -12.23 -5.81
N LEU A 69 2.04 -12.21 -5.91
CA LEU A 69 2.76 -12.23 -7.19
C LEU A 69 2.53 -13.53 -7.97
N ASP A 70 2.10 -14.61 -7.30
CA ASP A 70 1.83 -15.88 -7.98
C ASP A 70 0.62 -15.76 -8.94
N ILE A 71 -0.25 -14.77 -8.73
CA ILE A 71 -1.44 -14.54 -9.56
C ILE A 71 -1.07 -14.06 -10.98
N ILE A 72 0.01 -13.29 -11.13
CA ILE A 72 0.44 -12.65 -12.38
C ILE A 72 1.47 -13.48 -13.16
N ILE A 73 1.53 -14.78 -12.89
CA ILE A 73 2.39 -15.73 -13.61
C ILE A 73 1.71 -16.17 -14.91
N ASP A 74 2.47 -16.25 -16.01
CA ASP A 74 1.99 -16.80 -17.27
C ASP A 74 1.50 -18.26 -17.08
N GLY A 75 0.25 -18.51 -17.49
CA GLY A 75 -0.45 -19.78 -17.27
C GLY A 75 -1.26 -19.87 -15.97
N HIS A 76 -1.25 -18.85 -15.10
CA HIS A 76 -2.14 -18.81 -13.95
C HIS A 76 -3.61 -18.59 -14.39
N PRO A 77 -4.59 -19.32 -13.84
CA PRO A 77 -5.99 -19.27 -14.31
C PRO A 77 -6.66 -17.90 -14.18
N SER A 78 -6.12 -17.02 -13.32
CA SER A 78 -6.62 -15.66 -13.13
C SER A 78 -5.83 -14.59 -13.89
N TRP A 79 -4.83 -14.98 -14.69
CA TRP A 79 -4.00 -14.06 -15.47
C TRP A 79 -3.85 -14.51 -16.91
N THR A 80 -4.33 -13.66 -17.82
CA THR A 80 -4.18 -13.86 -19.26
C THR A 80 -3.09 -12.93 -19.76
N ARG A 81 -1.92 -13.49 -20.11
CA ARG A 81 -0.83 -12.72 -20.70
C ARG A 81 -1.25 -12.15 -22.06
N VAL A 82 -0.97 -10.86 -22.25
CA VAL A 82 -1.12 -10.17 -23.54
C VAL A 82 0.29 -9.86 -24.06
N PRO A 83 0.62 -10.21 -25.33
CA PRO A 83 1.91 -9.86 -25.91
C PRO A 83 2.20 -8.35 -25.79
N GLU A 84 3.47 -8.00 -25.57
CA GLU A 84 3.95 -6.60 -25.49
C GLU A 84 3.39 -5.77 -24.33
N MET A 85 2.64 -6.37 -23.41
CA MET A 85 2.06 -5.72 -22.24
C MET A 85 2.62 -6.33 -20.95
N THR A 86 2.95 -5.48 -19.98
CA THR A 86 3.32 -5.89 -18.64
C THR A 86 2.75 -4.92 -17.60
N LEU A 87 2.76 -5.33 -16.34
CA LEU A 87 2.40 -4.48 -15.20
C LEU A 87 3.67 -3.91 -14.59
N LEU A 88 3.59 -2.70 -14.04
CA LEU A 88 4.70 -2.03 -13.36
C LEU A 88 4.24 -1.47 -12.00
N GLY A 89 5.17 -1.28 -11.06
CA GLY A 89 4.91 -0.64 -9.78
C GLY A 89 3.86 -1.37 -8.94
N ASP A 90 3.00 -0.64 -8.24
CA ASP A 90 1.92 -1.22 -7.41
C ASP A 90 0.97 -2.14 -8.19
N ALA A 91 0.84 -1.96 -9.51
CA ALA A 91 0.04 -2.87 -10.34
C ALA A 91 0.69 -4.26 -10.43
N ALA A 92 2.02 -4.33 -10.42
CA ALA A 92 2.79 -5.57 -10.48
C ALA A 92 3.14 -6.14 -9.11
N HIS A 93 3.37 -5.31 -8.10
CA HIS A 93 3.96 -5.78 -6.84
C HIS A 93 3.51 -4.98 -5.62
N LEU A 94 2.21 -4.67 -5.52
CA LEU A 94 1.65 -3.99 -4.33
C LEU A 94 2.10 -4.71 -3.05
N GLY A 95 2.92 -4.03 -2.24
CA GLY A 95 3.54 -4.57 -1.05
C GLY A 95 3.19 -3.77 0.21
N ALA A 96 3.68 -4.25 1.36
CA ALA A 96 3.62 -3.48 2.59
C ALA A 96 4.45 -2.19 2.42
N THR A 97 4.01 -1.09 3.03
CA THR A 97 4.69 0.21 3.00
C THR A 97 5.94 0.20 3.89
N ASN A 98 6.95 -0.59 3.52
CA ASN A 98 8.26 -0.68 4.18
C ASN A 98 9.24 0.43 3.74
N GLY A 99 8.82 1.31 2.83
CA GLY A 99 9.66 2.38 2.27
C GLY A 99 10.24 2.07 0.89
N GLU A 100 10.04 0.87 0.34
CA GLU A 100 10.67 0.43 -0.94
C GLU A 100 9.81 0.68 -2.19
N GLY A 101 8.53 1.07 -2.05
CA GLY A 101 7.58 1.10 -3.16
C GLY A 101 7.94 2.04 -4.33
N VAL A 102 8.70 3.11 -4.08
CA VAL A 102 9.12 4.05 -5.14
C VAL A 102 10.35 3.54 -5.90
N GLU A 103 11.21 2.75 -5.25
CA GLU A 103 12.51 2.37 -5.80
C GLU A 103 12.37 1.28 -6.88
N ILE A 104 11.37 0.41 -6.76
CA ILE A 104 11.10 -0.69 -7.72
C ILE A 104 10.37 -0.19 -8.99
N ALA A 105 9.69 0.96 -8.94
CA ALA A 105 8.91 1.48 -10.06
C ALA A 105 9.75 2.18 -11.15
N ILE A 106 10.99 2.59 -10.84
CA ILE A 106 11.84 3.39 -11.75
C ILE A 106 12.91 2.48 -12.40
N GLY A 107 12.46 1.35 -12.96
CA GLY A 107 13.27 0.59 -13.92
C GLY A 107 13.35 1.36 -15.24
N ASN A 108 14.55 1.72 -15.68
CA ASN A 108 14.76 2.36 -16.99
C ASN A 108 14.49 1.35 -18.11
N HIS A 109 13.27 1.32 -18.64
CA HIS A 109 12.93 0.51 -19.81
C HIS A 109 12.94 1.39 -21.07
N GLN A 110 13.91 1.17 -21.95
CA GLN A 110 13.90 1.78 -23.29
C GLN A 110 12.99 0.96 -24.21
N ALA A 111 12.07 1.64 -24.90
CA ALA A 111 11.21 1.01 -25.89
C ALA A 111 12.04 0.63 -27.14
N ASP A 112 11.87 -0.60 -27.62
CA ASP A 112 12.42 -1.11 -28.88
C ASP A 112 11.27 -1.27 -29.89
N GLU A 113 11.55 -1.15 -31.19
CA GLU A 113 10.56 -1.34 -32.26
C GLU A 113 10.39 -2.83 -32.64
N ASP A 114 11.34 -3.71 -32.27
CA ASP A 114 11.21 -5.16 -32.44
C ASP A 114 10.32 -5.77 -31.35
N THR A 115 9.11 -6.19 -31.74
CA THR A 115 8.10 -6.78 -30.85
C THR A 115 8.60 -8.04 -30.13
N ALA A 116 9.45 -8.85 -30.80
CA ALA A 116 10.06 -10.02 -30.17
C ALA A 116 11.14 -9.65 -29.16
N ALA A 117 11.84 -8.52 -29.35
CA ALA A 117 12.76 -7.98 -28.37
C ALA A 117 12.03 -7.40 -27.16
N VAL A 118 10.91 -6.70 -27.38
CA VAL A 118 10.02 -6.20 -26.33
C VAL A 118 9.48 -7.35 -25.47
N ASP A 119 8.97 -8.42 -26.08
CA ASP A 119 8.46 -9.57 -25.33
C ASP A 119 9.55 -10.28 -24.49
N ARG A 120 10.79 -10.37 -25.01
CA ARG A 120 11.93 -10.90 -24.24
C ARG A 120 12.30 -9.99 -23.07
N ALA A 121 12.27 -8.66 -23.26
CA ALA A 121 12.55 -7.69 -22.22
C ALA A 121 11.50 -7.74 -21.10
N ILE A 122 10.21 -7.90 -21.45
CA ILE A 122 9.11 -8.08 -20.49
C ILE A 122 9.33 -9.34 -19.65
N VAL A 123 9.64 -10.48 -20.27
CA VAL A 123 9.90 -11.74 -19.53
C VAL A 123 11.08 -11.61 -18.57
N ALA A 124 12.14 -10.91 -18.99
CA ALA A 124 13.30 -10.66 -18.15
C ALA A 124 12.96 -9.75 -16.96
N TYR A 125 12.22 -8.67 -17.19
CA TYR A 125 11.73 -7.77 -16.14
C TYR A 125 10.84 -8.48 -15.11
N GLU A 126 9.87 -9.27 -15.58
CA GLU A 126 8.96 -10.02 -14.70
C GLU A 126 9.71 -11.08 -13.88
N ALA A 127 10.78 -11.67 -14.43
CA ALA A 127 11.64 -12.60 -13.70
C ALA A 127 12.48 -11.89 -12.62
N ASP A 128 13.03 -10.72 -12.93
CA ASP A 128 13.82 -9.92 -11.99
C ASP A 128 12.95 -9.38 -10.84
N THR A 129 11.74 -8.91 -11.14
CA THR A 129 10.75 -8.45 -10.15
C THR A 129 10.38 -9.57 -9.16
N ARG A 130 10.32 -10.82 -9.64
CA ARG A 130 10.08 -12.00 -8.78
C ARG A 130 11.28 -12.35 -7.88
N ALA A 131 12.50 -12.05 -8.31
CA ALA A 131 13.71 -12.37 -7.55
C ALA A 131 13.92 -11.44 -6.35
N HIS A 132 13.36 -10.23 -6.38
CA HIS A 132 13.47 -9.21 -5.32
C HIS A 132 12.41 -9.33 -4.21
N ARG A 133 11.92 -10.56 -3.95
CA ARG A 133 10.95 -10.88 -2.89
C ARG A 133 11.51 -10.68 -1.47
#